data_AF-A0A2N2XPS5-F1
#
_entry.id   AF-A0A2N2XPS5-F1
#
_cell.length_a   1.000
_cell.length_b   1.000
_cell.length_c   1.000
_cell.angle_alpha   90.00
_cell.angle_beta   90.00
_cell.angle_gamma   90.00
#
_symmetry.space_group_name_H-M   'P 1'
#
loop_
_entity.id
_entity.type
_entity.pdbx_description
1 polymer ?
#
loop_
_entity_poly.entity_id
_entity_poly.type
_entity_poly.pdbx_seq_one_letter_code
_entity_poly.pdbx_strand_id
1 'polypeptide(L)'
;MKKLLIISLLLLSSTFSILACNIEFEVQGTSKETYKSGDEIVVKVKITLTHRVCNVAMKDTKFDTKGLDILGATDWKEVTPGVWERKVKLKAKTTSNGKLIFSVTRTCEKEGGSGSLTLNGQKA
;
A
#
# COMPACT_ATOMS: atom_id res chain seq x y z
N MET A 1 2.60 -51.84 -11.39
CA MET A 1 2.52 -50.43 -11.81
C MET A 1 1.20 -49.79 -11.35
N LYS A 2 0.99 -49.55 -10.05
CA LYS A 2 -0.22 -48.86 -9.52
C LYS A 2 -0.02 -48.11 -8.20
N LYS A 3 1.19 -48.17 -7.60
CA LYS A 3 1.49 -47.55 -6.30
C LYS A 3 2.38 -46.29 -6.40
N LEU A 4 2.79 -45.90 -7.60
CA LEU A 4 3.68 -44.75 -7.84
C LEU A 4 2.94 -43.44 -8.13
N LEU A 5 1.60 -43.46 -8.25
CA LEU A 5 0.80 -42.26 -8.57
C LEU A 5 0.29 -41.49 -7.33
N ILE A 6 0.43 -42.03 -6.12
CA ILE A 6 -0.15 -41.40 -4.91
C ILE A 6 0.82 -40.42 -4.23
N ILE A 7 2.13 -40.48 -4.53
CA ILE A 7 3.14 -39.62 -3.88
C ILE A 7 3.27 -38.24 -4.57
N SER A 8 2.77 -38.08 -5.79
CA SER A 8 2.89 -36.81 -6.53
C SER A 8 1.83 -35.76 -6.17
N LEU A 9 0.85 -36.07 -5.32
CA LEU A 9 -0.27 -35.16 -5.00
C LEU A 9 -0.04 -34.32 -3.73
N LEU A 10 1.10 -34.49 -3.04
CA LEU A 10 1.34 -33.87 -1.72
C LEU A 10 2.16 -32.57 -1.73
N LEU A 11 2.43 -31.97 -2.90
CA LEU A 11 3.39 -30.85 -3.03
C LEU A 11 2.79 -29.49 -3.42
N LEU A 12 1.47 -29.30 -3.31
CA LEU A 12 0.84 -27.98 -3.48
C LEU A 12 0.49 -27.32 -2.13
N SER A 13 1.43 -27.27 -1.20
CA SER A 13 1.33 -26.32 -0.07
C SER A 13 1.87 -24.97 -0.55
N SER A 14 1.00 -24.17 -1.16
CA SER A 14 1.30 -22.78 -1.51
C SER A 14 1.60 -22.00 -0.22
N THR A 15 2.85 -21.56 -0.08
CA THR A 15 3.28 -20.65 0.98
C THR A 15 2.64 -19.28 0.75
N PHE A 16 1.44 -19.06 1.28
CA PHE A 16 0.87 -17.73 1.37
C PHE A 16 1.74 -16.93 2.33
N SER A 17 2.46 -15.93 1.83
CA SER A 17 3.17 -14.97 2.68
C SER A 17 2.12 -14.19 3.46
N ILE A 18 2.00 -14.49 4.75
CA ILE A 18 1.08 -13.82 5.66
C ILE A 18 1.78 -12.53 6.11
N LEU A 19 1.61 -11.46 5.34
CA LEU A 19 2.07 -10.13 5.77
C LEU A 19 1.39 -9.75 7.10
N ALA A 20 2.17 -9.16 8.01
CA ALA A 20 1.71 -8.69 9.32
C ALA A 20 0.74 -7.50 9.24
N CYS A 21 0.71 -6.78 8.13
CA CYS A 21 -0.33 -5.80 7.89
C CYS A 21 -0.73 -5.74 6.42
N ASN A 22 -2.02 -5.56 6.19
CA ASN A 22 -2.57 -5.28 4.88
C ASN A 22 -2.69 -3.77 4.70
N ILE A 23 -2.25 -3.25 3.54
CA ILE A 23 -2.27 -1.82 3.21
C ILE A 23 -3.12 -1.64 1.96
N GLU A 24 -4.19 -0.86 2.11
CA GLU A 24 -5.14 -0.57 1.04
C GLU A 24 -5.15 0.94 0.74
N PHE A 25 -5.39 1.28 -0.52
CA PHE A 25 -5.40 2.65 -1.03
C PHE A 25 -6.74 2.96 -1.69
N GLU A 26 -7.29 4.13 -1.37
CA GLU A 26 -8.51 4.62 -2.00
C GLU A 26 -8.30 6.09 -2.41
N VAL A 27 -8.29 6.35 -3.72
CA VAL A 27 -8.27 7.74 -4.23
C VAL A 27 -9.62 8.37 -3.94
N GLN A 28 -9.62 9.47 -3.21
CA GLN A 28 -10.83 10.19 -2.82
C GLN A 28 -11.27 11.13 -3.94
N GLY A 29 -12.58 11.17 -4.20
CA GLY A 29 -13.16 12.00 -5.26
C GLY A 29 -13.12 11.33 -6.62
N THR A 30 -13.08 12.14 -7.68
CA THR A 30 -13.05 11.63 -9.06
C THR A 30 -11.63 11.26 -9.46
N SER A 31 -11.39 9.99 -9.75
CA SER A 31 -10.13 9.54 -10.33
C SER A 31 -10.00 10.05 -11.76
N LYS A 32 -8.81 10.55 -12.11
CA LYS A 32 -8.46 10.91 -13.47
C LYS A 32 -7.75 9.73 -14.14
N GLU A 33 -7.98 9.56 -15.44
CA GLU A 33 -7.23 8.60 -16.25
C GLU A 33 -5.75 8.98 -16.33
N THR A 34 -5.44 10.28 -16.34
CA THR A 34 -4.08 10.84 -16.29
C THR A 34 -4.06 12.14 -15.48
N TYR A 35 -3.14 12.25 -14.53
CA TYR A 35 -2.94 13.46 -13.73
C TYR A 35 -1.89 14.37 -14.37
N LYS A 36 -2.19 15.68 -14.44
CA LYS A 36 -1.26 16.69 -14.94
C LYS A 36 -0.37 17.20 -13.80
N SER A 37 0.79 17.74 -14.15
CA SER A 37 1.64 18.40 -13.16
C SER A 37 0.86 19.51 -12.44
N GLY A 38 0.93 19.51 -11.11
CA GLY A 38 0.18 20.43 -10.26
C GLY A 38 -1.16 19.92 -9.77
N ASP A 39 -1.72 18.84 -10.34
CA ASP A 39 -2.96 18.24 -9.85
C ASP A 39 -2.80 17.74 -8.40
N GLU A 40 -3.80 18.02 -7.56
CA GLU A 40 -3.89 17.48 -6.22
C GLU A 40 -4.63 16.13 -6.21
N ILE A 41 -4.12 15.19 -5.42
CA ILE A 41 -4.66 13.84 -5.25
C ILE A 41 -4.77 13.59 -3.76
N VAL A 42 -5.96 13.23 -3.28
CA VAL A 42 -6.15 12.83 -1.88
C VAL A 42 -6.31 11.32 -1.84
N VAL A 43 -5.40 10.64 -1.16
CA VAL A 43 -5.42 9.19 -1.01
C VAL A 43 -5.74 8.85 0.44
N LYS A 44 -6.80 8.08 0.66
CA LYS A 44 -7.04 7.43 1.94
C LYS A 44 -6.20 6.16 1.99
N VAL A 45 -5.41 6.02 3.04
CA VAL A 45 -4.62 4.83 3.33
C VAL A 45 -5.28 4.10 4.49
N LYS A 46 -5.65 2.85 4.28
CA LYS A 46 -6.19 1.96 5.32
C LYS A 46 -5.15 0.89 5.62
N ILE A 47 -4.83 0.72 6.90
CA ILE A 47 -3.92 -0.32 7.37
C ILE A 47 -4.70 -1.23 8.31
N THR A 48 -4.75 -2.50 7.96
CA THR A 48 -5.36 -3.55 8.79
C THR A 48 -4.25 -4.40 9.39
N LEU A 49 -4.12 -4.39 10.70
CA LEU A 49 -3.18 -5.24 11.43
C LEU A 49 -3.71 -6.67 11.45
N THR A 50 -2.97 -7.62 10.89
CA THR A 50 -3.37 -9.03 10.82
C THR A 50 -2.92 -9.82 12.07
N HIS A 51 -2.07 -9.21 12.90
CA HIS A 51 -1.69 -9.73 14.21
C HIS A 51 -2.17 -8.80 15.33
N ARG A 52 -2.59 -9.39 16.47
CA ARG A 52 -3.19 -8.65 17.59
C ARG A 52 -2.25 -7.66 18.30
N VAL A 53 -0.94 -7.89 18.24
CA VAL A 53 0.05 -7.07 18.97
C VAL A 53 1.10 -6.58 17.99
N CYS A 54 0.95 -5.35 17.50
CA CYS A 54 1.97 -4.64 16.73
C CYS A 54 2.57 -3.56 17.64
N ASN A 55 3.83 -3.73 18.00
CA ASN A 55 4.59 -2.77 18.82
C ASN A 55 5.09 -1.55 18.03
N VAL A 56 4.90 -1.54 16.71
CA VAL A 56 5.30 -0.43 15.83
C VAL A 56 4.20 0.63 15.83
N ALA A 57 4.53 1.86 16.20
CA ALA A 57 3.55 2.92 16.21
C ALA A 57 3.06 3.25 14.79
N MET A 58 1.82 3.71 14.67
CA MET A 58 1.27 4.08 13.35
C MET A 58 2.04 5.22 12.69
N LYS A 59 2.59 6.14 13.50
CA LYS A 59 3.45 7.25 13.04
C LYS A 59 4.76 6.78 12.40
N ASP A 60 5.23 5.56 12.70
CA ASP A 60 6.47 5.01 12.13
C ASP A 60 6.26 4.39 10.74
N THR A 61 5.03 4.46 10.21
CA THR A 61 4.73 4.11 8.82
C THR A 61 5.48 5.03 7.87
N LYS A 62 6.25 4.45 6.96
CA LYS A 62 7.03 5.20 5.96
C LYS A 62 6.23 5.40 4.69
N PHE A 63 6.37 6.58 4.11
CA PHE A 63 5.79 6.97 2.83
C PHE A 63 6.93 7.31 1.86
N ASP A 64 6.90 6.71 0.67
CA ASP A 64 7.82 7.00 -0.43
C ASP A 64 7.02 7.41 -1.66
N THR A 65 7.57 8.33 -2.45
CA THR A 65 6.90 8.90 -3.61
C THR A 65 7.84 9.04 -4.79
N LYS A 66 7.38 8.62 -5.97
CA LYS A 66 8.02 8.92 -7.26
C LYS A 66 7.05 9.68 -8.16
N GLY A 67 7.44 10.88 -8.59
CA GLY A 67 6.57 11.76 -9.36
C GLY A 67 5.49 12.47 -8.54
N LEU A 68 5.53 12.40 -7.22
CA LEU A 68 4.54 13.03 -6.33
C LEU A 68 5.27 13.84 -5.26
N ASP A 69 4.67 14.95 -4.83
CA ASP A 69 5.01 15.61 -3.56
C ASP A 69 3.94 15.31 -2.51
N ILE A 70 4.35 15.06 -1.27
CA ILE A 70 3.43 15.02 -0.14
C ILE A 70 3.19 16.46 0.34
N LEU A 71 1.97 16.96 0.19
CA LEU A 71 1.58 18.30 0.66
C LEU A 71 1.16 18.30 2.13
N GLY A 72 0.71 17.16 2.63
CA GLY A 72 0.29 16.99 4.02
C GLY A 72 -0.48 15.70 4.25
N ALA A 73 -0.73 15.38 5.51
CA ALA A 73 -1.52 14.21 5.89
C ALA A 73 -2.29 14.49 7.18
N THR A 74 -3.47 13.88 7.32
CA THR A 74 -4.21 13.89 8.60
C THR A 74 -3.52 12.97 9.59
N ASP A 75 -3.81 13.13 10.88
CA ASP A 75 -3.41 12.11 11.86
C ASP A 75 -4.03 10.74 11.54
N TRP A 76 -3.39 9.70 12.05
CA TRP A 76 -3.93 8.35 12.01
C TRP A 76 -5.12 8.24 12.98
N LYS A 77 -6.22 7.68 12.50
CA LYS A 77 -7.40 7.36 13.31
C LYS A 77 -7.66 5.87 13.28
N GLU A 78 -7.78 5.26 14.45
CA GLU A 78 -8.30 3.90 14.57
C GLU A 78 -9.82 3.95 14.38
N VAL A 79 -10.31 3.31 13.30
CA VAL A 79 -11.75 3.31 12.97
C VAL A 79 -12.46 2.11 13.60
N THR A 80 -11.74 0.99 13.73
CA THR A 80 -12.10 -0.19 14.51
C THR A 80 -10.80 -0.81 15.05
N PRO A 81 -10.85 -1.66 16.09
CA PRO A 81 -9.64 -2.25 16.67
C PRO A 81 -8.75 -2.92 15.61
N GLY A 82 -7.52 -2.44 15.47
CA GLY A 82 -6.54 -2.92 14.50
C GLY A 82 -6.71 -2.40 13.06
N VAL A 83 -7.69 -1.52 12.80
CA VAL A 83 -7.89 -0.88 11.49
C VAL A 83 -7.70 0.62 11.62
N TRP A 84 -6.69 1.12 10.91
CA TRP A 84 -6.24 2.50 11.00
C TRP A 84 -6.37 3.17 9.65
N GLU A 85 -6.84 4.42 9.66
CA GLU A 85 -7.00 5.22 8.46
C GLU A 85 -6.33 6.59 8.60
N ARG A 86 -5.77 7.09 7.50
CA ARG A 86 -5.43 8.50 7.34
C ARG A 86 -5.61 8.94 5.90
N LYS A 87 -5.70 10.25 5.68
CA LYS A 87 -5.66 10.84 4.33
C LYS A 87 -4.32 11.49 4.10
N VAL A 88 -3.75 11.28 2.91
CA VAL A 88 -2.52 11.92 2.45
C VAL A 88 -2.85 12.74 1.21
N LYS A 89 -2.52 14.02 1.25
CA LYS A 89 -2.64 14.92 0.10
C LYS A 89 -1.32 14.92 -0.66
N LEU A 90 -1.41 14.61 -1.94
CA LEU A 90 -0.30 14.47 -2.87
C LEU A 90 -0.46 15.50 -4.00
N LYS A 91 0.65 15.97 -4.56
CA LYS A 91 0.68 16.81 -5.76
C LYS A 91 1.44 16.09 -6.87
N ALA A 92 0.82 15.97 -8.04
CA ALA A 92 1.44 15.34 -9.20
C ALA A 92 2.58 16.20 -9.77
N LYS A 93 3.69 15.55 -10.12
CA LYS A 93 4.78 16.09 -10.92
C LYS A 93 4.82 15.42 -12.28
N THR A 94 5.46 16.08 -13.22
CA THR A 94 5.85 15.47 -14.49
C THR A 94 6.89 14.38 -14.26
N THR A 95 6.73 13.22 -14.90
CA THR A 95 7.72 12.14 -14.88
C THR A 95 8.05 11.69 -16.29
N SER A 96 9.29 11.26 -16.53
CA SER A 96 9.72 10.79 -17.86
C SER A 96 8.98 9.53 -18.33
N ASN A 97 8.55 8.68 -17.40
CA ASN A 97 7.84 7.44 -17.69
C ASN A 97 6.30 7.57 -17.60
N GLY A 98 5.78 8.73 -17.20
CA GLY A 98 4.34 8.96 -17.00
C GLY A 98 3.74 8.14 -15.85
N LYS A 99 4.56 7.63 -14.93
CA LYS A 99 4.08 6.91 -13.74
C LYS A 99 4.24 7.75 -12.49
N LEU A 100 3.20 7.77 -11.67
CA LEU A 100 3.19 8.36 -10.34
C LEU A 100 3.05 7.20 -9.34
N ILE A 101 3.99 7.07 -8.41
CA ILE A 101 4.03 5.94 -7.48
C ILE A 101 4.00 6.49 -6.06
N PHE A 102 3.04 6.01 -5.27
CA PHE A 102 2.92 6.27 -3.84
C PHE A 102 3.04 4.95 -3.09
N SER A 103 4.10 4.79 -2.32
CA SER A 103 4.43 3.56 -1.60
C SER A 103 4.35 3.77 -0.11
N VAL A 104 3.86 2.76 0.60
CA VAL A 104 3.71 2.75 2.05
C VAL A 104 4.35 1.49 2.59
N THR A 105 5.19 1.63 3.60
CA THR A 105 5.89 0.50 4.22
C THR A 105 5.81 0.61 5.73
N ARG A 106 5.45 -0.51 6.36
CA ARG A 106 5.59 -0.75 7.80
C ARG A 106 6.55 -1.90 7.99
N THR A 107 7.63 -1.66 8.70
CA THR A 107 8.60 -2.71 9.07
C THR A 107 8.37 -3.08 10.52
N CYS A 108 8.15 -4.36 10.79
CA CYS A 108 8.11 -4.92 12.14
C CYS A 108 8.85 -6.27 12.16
N GLU A 109 9.09 -6.81 13.36
CA GLU A 109 9.76 -8.11 13.54
C GLU A 109 8.99 -9.29 12.91
N LYS A 110 7.71 -9.09 12.57
CA LYS A 110 6.83 -10.08 11.94
C LYS A 110 6.66 -9.83 10.44
N GLU A 111 7.73 -9.48 9.74
CA GLU A 111 7.79 -9.19 8.29
C GLU A 111 7.06 -7.90 7.84
N GLY A 112 6.21 -7.31 8.69
CA GLY A 112 5.57 -6.02 8.43
C GLY A 112 4.56 -6.06 7.28
N GLY A 113 4.51 -5.00 6.49
CA GLY A 113 3.70 -4.95 5.28
C GLY A 113 4.07 -3.75 4.42
N SER A 114 3.89 -3.90 3.11
CA SER A 114 4.12 -2.84 2.15
C SER A 114 3.02 -2.85 1.09
N GLY A 115 2.75 -1.67 0.54
CA GLY A 115 1.78 -1.48 -0.53
C GLY A 115 2.20 -0.32 -1.42
N SER A 116 1.75 -0.33 -2.67
CA SER A 116 2.01 0.77 -3.59
C SER A 116 0.79 1.05 -4.47
N LEU A 117 0.45 2.33 -4.60
CA LEU A 117 -0.52 2.83 -5.56
C LEU A 117 0.24 3.42 -6.75
N THR A 118 -0.04 2.91 -7.95
CA THR A 118 0.47 3.48 -9.20
C THR A 118 -0.66 4.20 -9.93
N LEU A 119 -0.42 5.45 -10.31
CA LEU A 119 -1.32 6.29 -11.10
C LEU A 119 -0.61 6.74 -12.38
N ASN A 120 -1.38 7.09 -13.40
CA ASN A 120 -0.83 7.64 -14.63
C ASN A 120 -0.63 9.15 -14.48
N GLY A 121 0.56 9.62 -14.80
CA GLY A 121 0.94 11.04 -14.84
C GLY A 121 1.24 11.49 -16.26
N GLN A 122 1.15 12.80 -16.48
CA GLN A 122 1.60 13.42 -17.72
C GLN A 122 3.11 13.20 -17.90
N LYS A 123 3.49 12.74 -19.10
CA LYS A 123 4.90 12.63 -19.49
C LYS A 123 5.52 14.01 -19.72
N ALA A 124 6.80 14.13 -19.39
CA ALA A 124 7.61 15.30 -19.73
C ALA A 124 7.80 15.41 -21.24
#